data_AF-A0A9D0LNM0-F1
#
_entry.id   AF-A0A9D0LNM0-F1
#
_cell.length_a   1.000
_cell.length_b   1.000
_cell.length_c   1.000
_cell.angle_alpha   90.00
_cell.angle_beta   90.00
_cell.angle_gamma   90.00
#
_symmetry.space_group_name_H-M   'P 1'
#
loop_
_entity.id
_entity.type
_entity.pdbx_description
1 polymer ?
#
loop_
_entity_poly.entity_id
_entity_poly.type
_entity_poly.pdbx_seq_one_letter_code
_entity_poly.pdbx_strand_id
1 'polypeptide(L)'
;MSPAQADNFTREDLDRWQQEYEAVVSKGEQLFHGGLGNENTVSCDQCHPNAANTHAETYPKFQQQLGKVAVLGEMINWCIRNPLESKPLALDDPDMIALQAYILQERRGVALAPGKH
;
A
#
# COMPACT_ATOMS: atom_id res chain seq x y z
N MET A 1 31.34 -14.12 -13.48
CA MET A 1 30.00 -13.50 -13.37
C MET A 1 30.10 -12.15 -14.04
N SER A 2 29.40 -11.93 -15.14
CA SER A 2 29.33 -10.61 -15.78
C SER A 2 28.52 -9.68 -14.87
N PRO A 3 28.94 -8.43 -14.64
CA PRO A 3 28.13 -7.48 -13.89
C PRO A 3 26.83 -7.23 -14.67
N ALA A 4 25.70 -7.17 -13.97
CA ALA A 4 24.45 -6.74 -14.55
C ALA A 4 24.64 -5.30 -15.08
N GLN A 5 24.58 -5.10 -16.40
CA GLN A 5 24.50 -3.76 -16.95
C GLN A 5 23.18 -3.14 -16.50
N ALA A 6 23.24 -1.97 -15.87
CA ALA A 6 22.05 -1.16 -15.65
C ALA A 6 21.60 -0.61 -17.01
N ASP A 7 20.32 -0.73 -17.31
CA ASP A 7 19.71 -0.09 -18.47
C ASP A 7 19.88 1.44 -18.38
N ASN A 8 20.10 2.09 -19.53
CA ASN A 8 20.09 3.56 -19.61
C ASN A 8 18.66 4.01 -19.92
N PHE A 9 18.09 4.86 -19.07
CA PHE A 9 16.73 5.39 -19.24
C PHE A 9 16.75 6.84 -19.73
N THR A 10 15.87 7.17 -20.68
CA THR A 10 15.70 8.53 -21.15
C THR A 10 14.87 9.35 -20.16
N ARG A 11 14.86 10.68 -20.32
CA ARG A 11 13.99 11.53 -19.50
C ARG A 11 12.52 11.21 -19.74
N GLU A 12 12.17 10.95 -20.99
CA GLU A 12 10.83 10.58 -21.42
C GLU A 12 10.36 9.28 -20.75
N ASP A 13 11.26 8.30 -20.56
CA ASP A 13 10.95 7.07 -19.81
C ASP A 13 10.62 7.38 -18.35
N LEU A 14 11.47 8.17 -17.68
CA LEU A 14 11.28 8.54 -16.28
C LEU A 14 9.97 9.32 -16.06
N ASP A 15 9.68 10.27 -16.94
CA ASP A 15 8.46 11.09 -16.88
C ASP A 15 7.21 10.20 -17.06
N ARG A 16 7.26 9.24 -18.01
CA ARG A 16 6.16 8.29 -18.20
C ARG A 16 5.96 7.42 -16.96
N TRP A 17 7.02 6.83 -16.40
CA TRP A 17 6.87 5.94 -15.25
C TRP A 17 6.37 6.66 -14.01
N GLN A 18 6.81 7.90 -13.81
CA GLN A 18 6.30 8.74 -12.74
C GLN A 18 4.80 9.00 -12.91
N GLN A 19 4.34 9.31 -14.13
CA GLN A 19 2.91 9.49 -14.43
C GLN A 19 2.10 8.21 -14.17
N GLU A 20 2.60 7.05 -14.59
CA GLU A 20 1.95 5.75 -14.34
C GLU A 20 1.85 5.47 -12.84
N TYR A 21 2.91 5.73 -12.08
CA TYR A 21 2.91 5.59 -10.61
C TYR A 21 1.93 6.56 -9.94
N GLU A 22 1.90 7.83 -10.35
CA GLU A 22 0.97 8.83 -9.82
C GLU A 22 -0.50 8.46 -10.09
N ALA A 23 -0.79 7.89 -11.26
CA ALA A 23 -2.14 7.39 -11.56
C ALA A 23 -2.56 6.28 -10.59
N VAL A 24 -1.65 5.35 -10.27
CA VAL A 24 -1.90 4.26 -9.30
C VAL A 24 -2.06 4.82 -7.88
N VAL A 25 -1.24 5.79 -7.49
CA VAL A 25 -1.37 6.50 -6.20
C VAL A 25 -2.74 7.19 -6.10
N SER A 26 -3.17 7.91 -7.14
CA SER A 26 -4.46 8.61 -7.15
C SER A 26 -5.64 7.64 -7.06
N LYS A 27 -5.55 6.48 -7.74
CA LYS A 27 -6.53 5.40 -7.56
C LYS A 27 -6.54 4.90 -6.11
N GLY A 28 -5.36 4.69 -5.52
CA GLY A 28 -5.21 4.27 -4.12
C GLY A 28 -5.84 5.25 -3.14
N GLU A 29 -5.63 6.55 -3.35
CA GLU A 29 -6.26 7.61 -2.57
C GLU A 29 -7.78 7.52 -2.64
N GLN A 30 -8.37 7.37 -3.84
CA GLN A 30 -9.83 7.23 -4.00
C GLN A 30 -10.37 6.01 -3.26
N LEU A 31 -9.71 4.85 -3.38
CA LEU A 31 -10.10 3.64 -2.67
C LEU A 31 -10.03 3.83 -1.15
N PHE A 32 -8.96 4.45 -0.67
CA PHE A 32 -8.70 4.69 0.74
C PHE A 32 -9.75 5.58 1.40
N HIS A 33 -10.28 6.55 0.64
CA HIS A 33 -11.36 7.46 1.05
C HIS A 33 -12.78 6.93 0.72
N GLY A 34 -12.95 5.61 0.72
CA GLY A 34 -14.26 4.96 0.60
C GLY A 34 -14.64 4.47 -0.81
N GLY A 35 -13.77 4.65 -1.81
CA GLY A 35 -14.00 4.15 -3.17
C GLY A 35 -13.93 2.64 -3.36
N LEU A 36 -13.57 1.87 -2.31
CA LEU A 36 -13.45 0.41 -2.36
C LEU A 36 -14.82 -0.31 -2.45
N GLY A 37 -15.92 0.36 -2.09
CA GLY A 37 -17.27 -0.24 -2.15
C GLY A 37 -17.50 -1.31 -1.08
N ASN A 38 -17.13 -0.99 0.16
CA ASN A 38 -17.25 -1.90 1.30
C ASN A 38 -18.70 -2.26 1.61
N GLU A 39 -18.92 -3.42 2.26
CA GLU A 39 -20.24 -3.87 2.71
C GLU A 39 -20.86 -2.90 3.74
N ASN A 40 -20.02 -2.18 4.49
CA ASN A 40 -20.43 -1.13 5.42
C ASN A 40 -19.93 0.27 4.98
N THR A 41 -20.29 1.31 5.75
CA THR A 41 -19.97 2.71 5.41
C THR A 41 -18.60 3.19 5.94
N VAL A 42 -17.78 2.29 6.48
CA VAL A 42 -16.47 2.63 7.06
C VAL A 42 -15.42 2.69 5.95
N SER A 43 -14.56 3.68 6.02
CA SER A 43 -13.43 3.88 5.10
C SER A 43 -12.11 3.95 5.88
N CYS A 44 -11.00 3.70 5.19
CA CYS A 44 -9.68 3.59 5.83
C CYS A 44 -9.27 4.91 6.51
N ASP A 45 -9.57 6.04 5.88
CA ASP A 45 -9.24 7.40 6.33
C ASP A 45 -9.95 7.82 7.62
N GLN A 46 -11.08 7.19 7.97
CA GLN A 46 -11.75 7.45 9.25
C GLN A 46 -10.89 7.07 10.46
N CYS A 47 -10.04 6.05 10.32
CA CYS A 47 -9.08 5.64 11.37
C CYS A 47 -7.64 6.07 11.05
N HIS A 48 -7.29 6.16 9.77
CA HIS A 48 -5.94 6.43 9.28
C HIS A 48 -5.93 7.66 8.35
N PRO A 49 -6.25 8.87 8.83
CA PRO A 49 -6.31 10.07 7.98
C PRO A 49 -4.96 10.30 7.28
N ASN A 50 -4.97 10.49 5.96
CA ASN A 50 -3.76 10.58 5.12
C ASN A 50 -2.77 9.43 5.37
N ALA A 51 -3.29 8.20 5.48
CA ALA A 51 -2.55 6.99 5.82
C ALA A 51 -1.71 7.07 7.12
N ALA A 52 -2.03 7.98 8.04
CA ALA A 52 -1.31 8.13 9.29
C ALA A 52 -1.40 6.85 10.15
N ASN A 53 -0.34 6.59 10.94
CA ASN A 53 -0.25 5.43 11.85
C ASN A 53 -0.37 4.05 11.17
N THR A 54 -0.21 3.96 9.85
CA THR A 54 -0.14 2.67 9.12
C THR A 54 1.23 2.00 9.25
N HIS A 55 2.29 2.81 9.42
CA HIS A 55 3.68 2.39 9.61
C HIS A 55 4.18 1.40 8.54
N ALA A 56 3.87 1.67 7.27
CA ALA A 56 4.23 0.82 6.14
C ALA A 56 5.74 0.54 6.05
N GLU A 57 6.58 1.49 6.47
CA GLU A 57 8.04 1.39 6.50
C GLU A 57 8.59 0.27 7.40
N THR A 58 7.75 -0.26 8.30
CA THR A 58 8.12 -1.32 9.24
C THR A 58 7.79 -2.72 8.73
N TYR A 59 7.05 -2.85 7.63
CA TYR A 59 6.72 -4.13 7.02
C TYR A 59 7.87 -4.64 6.13
N PRO A 60 8.08 -5.98 6.03
CA PRO A 60 7.36 -7.04 6.73
C PRO A 60 7.66 -7.08 8.23
N LYS A 61 6.66 -7.39 9.06
CA LYS A 61 6.82 -7.52 10.52
C LYS A 61 5.89 -8.55 11.11
N PHE A 62 6.22 -9.05 12.31
CA PHE A 62 5.28 -9.86 13.08
C PHE A 62 4.06 -9.00 13.41
N GLN A 63 2.89 -9.41 12.89
CA GLN A 63 1.64 -8.73 13.17
C GLN A 63 0.81 -9.55 14.14
N GLN A 64 0.47 -8.97 15.29
CA GLN A 64 -0.17 -9.69 16.39
C GLN A 64 -1.57 -10.18 15.98
N GLN A 65 -2.34 -9.36 15.26
CA GLN A 65 -3.68 -9.70 14.78
C GLN A 65 -3.68 -10.87 13.78
N LEU A 66 -2.55 -11.11 13.11
CA LEU A 66 -2.38 -12.20 12.14
C LEU A 66 -1.61 -13.39 12.72
N GLY A 67 -0.94 -13.23 13.86
CA GLY A 67 -0.15 -14.28 14.51
C GLY A 67 1.08 -14.73 13.73
N LYS A 68 1.55 -13.93 12.76
CA LYS A 68 2.69 -14.27 11.88
C LYS A 68 3.41 -13.02 11.39
N VAL A 69 4.60 -13.22 10.81
CA VAL A 69 5.22 -12.18 9.97
C VAL A 69 4.35 -12.00 8.73
N ALA A 70 3.95 -10.76 8.47
CA ALA A 70 3.05 -10.39 7.41
C ALA A 70 3.63 -9.23 6.58
N VAL A 71 3.23 -9.16 5.32
CA VAL A 71 3.45 -7.99 4.47
C VAL A 71 2.34 -6.95 4.68
N LEU A 72 2.55 -5.72 4.21
CA LEU A 72 1.58 -4.62 4.34
C LEU A 72 0.21 -5.02 3.78
N GLY A 73 0.15 -5.60 2.58
CA GLY A 73 -1.10 -6.03 1.94
C GLY A 73 -1.91 -7.05 2.76
N GLU A 74 -1.26 -7.91 3.55
CA GLU A 74 -1.98 -8.83 4.45
C GLU A 74 -2.63 -8.10 5.61
N MET A 75 -1.99 -7.05 6.14
CA MET A 75 -2.62 -6.19 7.16
C MET A 75 -3.76 -5.36 6.57
N ILE A 76 -3.60 -4.83 5.34
CA ILE A 76 -4.68 -4.16 4.62
C ILE A 76 -5.88 -5.11 4.50
N ASN A 77 -5.66 -6.36 4.08
CA ASN A 77 -6.72 -7.36 4.01
C ASN A 77 -7.33 -7.70 5.37
N TRP A 78 -6.57 -7.65 6.45
CA TRP A 78 -7.12 -7.78 7.80
C TRP A 78 -8.07 -6.61 8.11
N CYS A 79 -7.72 -5.38 7.75
CA CYS A 79 -8.59 -4.21 7.89
C CYS A 79 -9.85 -4.30 7.01
N ILE A 80 -9.71 -4.78 5.78
CA ILE A 80 -10.84 -4.99 4.84
C ILE A 80 -11.84 -5.99 5.42
N ARG A 81 -11.35 -7.12 5.97
CA ARG A 81 -12.22 -8.17 6.50
C ARG A 81 -12.90 -7.80 7.81
N ASN A 82 -12.19 -7.14 8.72
CA ASN A 82 -12.64 -7.01 10.11
C ASN A 82 -13.39 -5.68 10.32
N PRO A 83 -12.74 -4.50 10.31
CA PRO A 83 -13.46 -3.21 10.36
C PRO A 83 -14.43 -2.94 9.20
N LEU A 84 -14.02 -3.24 7.97
CA LEU A 84 -14.81 -2.93 6.76
C LEU A 84 -15.80 -4.04 6.39
N GLU A 85 -15.76 -5.18 7.10
CA GLU A 85 -16.64 -6.33 6.92
C GLU A 85 -16.77 -6.80 5.46
N SER A 86 -15.70 -6.63 4.68
CA SER A 86 -15.71 -6.79 3.23
C SER A 86 -14.83 -7.94 2.78
N LYS A 87 -15.04 -8.38 1.54
CA LYS A 87 -14.23 -9.45 0.94
C LYS A 87 -12.79 -8.98 0.75
N PRO A 88 -11.79 -9.80 1.13
CA PRO A 88 -10.39 -9.47 0.91
C PRO A 88 -10.06 -9.42 -0.57
N LEU A 89 -9.08 -8.59 -0.92
CA LEU A 89 -8.48 -8.54 -2.24
C LEU A 89 -7.40 -9.62 -2.38
N ALA A 90 -7.13 -10.06 -3.61
CA ALA A 90 -5.90 -10.81 -3.87
C ALA A 90 -4.68 -9.89 -3.61
N LEU A 91 -3.52 -10.47 -3.24
CA LEU A 91 -2.34 -9.65 -2.93
C LEU A 91 -1.75 -8.97 -4.18
N ASP A 92 -1.99 -9.54 -5.35
CA ASP A 92 -1.64 -9.03 -6.67
C ASP A 92 -2.80 -8.28 -7.36
N ASP A 93 -3.92 -8.08 -6.66
CA ASP A 93 -5.04 -7.29 -7.17
C ASP A 93 -4.60 -5.84 -7.44
N PRO A 94 -4.96 -5.25 -8.60
CA PRO A 94 -4.64 -3.85 -8.89
C PRO A 94 -5.09 -2.86 -7.80
N ASP A 95 -6.23 -3.09 -7.15
CA ASP A 95 -6.71 -2.21 -6.08
C ASP A 95 -5.88 -2.38 -4.79
N MET A 96 -5.38 -3.58 -4.51
CA MET A 96 -4.43 -3.82 -3.40
C MET A 96 -3.08 -3.15 -3.67
N ILE A 97 -2.60 -3.18 -4.92
CA ILE A 97 -1.38 -2.47 -5.33
C ILE A 97 -1.59 -0.96 -5.17
N ALA A 98 -2.72 -0.43 -5.62
CA ALA A 98 -3.05 0.98 -5.51
C ALA A 98 -3.10 1.46 -4.05
N LEU A 99 -3.77 0.70 -3.16
CA LEU A 99 -3.82 1.00 -1.73
C LEU A 99 -2.41 1.04 -1.10
N GLN A 100 -1.55 0.07 -1.42
CA GLN A 100 -0.17 0.07 -0.93
C GLN A 100 0.64 1.25 -1.47
N ALA A 101 0.48 1.59 -2.75
CA ALA A 101 1.16 2.73 -3.37
C ALA A 101 0.77 4.05 -2.69
N TYR A 102 -0.53 4.28 -2.46
CA TYR A 102 -1.00 5.46 -1.74
C TYR A 102 -0.45 5.54 -0.31
N ILE A 103 -0.53 4.44 0.46
CA ILE A 103 -0.01 4.41 1.83
C ILE A 103 1.50 4.71 1.83
N LEU A 104 2.29 4.08 0.96
CA LEU A 104 3.73 4.32 0.87
C LEU A 104 4.04 5.75 0.41
N GLN A 105 3.26 6.31 -0.50
CA GLN A 105 3.40 7.69 -0.96
C GLN A 105 3.19 8.68 0.18
N GLU A 106 2.14 8.52 0.99
CA GLU A 106 1.87 9.38 2.15
C GLU A 106 2.91 9.20 3.26
N ARG A 107 3.53 8.02 3.36
CA ARG A 107 4.56 7.70 4.34
C ARG A 107 5.99 7.86 3.82
N ARG A 108 6.17 8.44 2.63
CA ARG A 108 7.50 8.64 2.02
C ARG A 108 8.39 9.53 2.89
N GLY A 109 9.70 9.28 2.84
CA GLY A 109 10.69 10.01 3.64
C GLY A 109 10.90 9.47 5.06
N VAL A 110 10.12 8.48 5.49
CA VAL A 110 10.41 7.71 6.71
C VAL A 110 11.41 6.60 6.38
N ALA A 111 12.44 6.44 7.21
CA ALA A 111 13.45 5.39 7.01
C ALA A 111 12.82 4.00 7.15
N LEU A 112 13.12 3.12 6.18
CA LEU A 112 12.71 1.71 6.25
C LEU A 112 13.30 1.05 7.50
N ALA A 113 12.45 0.37 8.25
CA ALA A 113 12.83 -0.39 9.44
C ALA A 113 12.04 -1.70 9.54
N PRO A 114 12.19 -2.64 8.59
CA PRO A 114 11.45 -3.91 8.59
C PRO A 114 11.59 -4.67 9.91
N GLY A 115 10.50 -5.25 10.39
CA GLY A 115 10.43 -6.03 11.63
C GLY A 115 10.24 -5.20 12.91
N LYS A 116 10.31 -3.87 12.82
CA LYS A 116 10.08 -2.96 13.96
C LYS A 116 8.59 -2.93 14.33
N HIS A 117 8.31 -2.82 15.64
CA HIS A 117 6.95 -2.62 16.18
C HIS A 117 6.58 -1.14 16.17
#